data_AF-A0A1C6U7F4-F1
#
_entry.id   AF-A0A1C6U7F4-F1
#
_cell.length_a   1.000
_cell.length_b   1.000
_cell.length_c   1.000
_cell.angle_alpha   90.00
_cell.angle_beta   90.00
_cell.angle_gamma   90.00
#
_symmetry.space_group_name_H-M   'P 1'
#
loop_
_entity.id
_entity.type
_entity.pdbx_description
1 polymer ?
#
loop_
_entity_poly.entity_id
_entity_poly.type
_entity_poly.pdbx_seq_one_letter_code
_entity_poly.pdbx_strand_id
1 'polypeptide(L)'
;MARRTRLDAELVRRGLARSREQAAALVEAGRVQLRGVPARKAAAMVDPADPLLVTGEDPTTEYVSRGGHKLAGALAAFAPGGLGVTGRRCLDAGASTGGFTDVLLRAGAAEVVAVDVGYGQLAWSLRNDVRVRVFERTNVRTLTPEVIDGAVDLTVADLSFISLRLVLPALAGCTRPDGDLALMVKPQFEVGKERVGAGGVVRDPALRAEAVLDVATAAAQLGLGLADVAASPLPGPSGNVEFFVWLRRDAPAADPERVRAVVAAGPQGFPSPAEAPDSASEEVPG
;
A
#
# COMPACT_ATOMS: atom_id res chain seq x y z
N MET A 1 -3.88 -41.75 20.01
CA MET A 1 -4.23 -40.91 18.84
C MET A 1 -4.12 -39.47 19.24
N ALA A 2 -3.44 -38.62 18.46
CA ALA A 2 -3.38 -37.20 18.76
C ALA A 2 -4.78 -36.57 18.67
N ARG A 3 -5.08 -35.61 19.55
CA ARG A 3 -6.37 -34.91 19.54
C ARG A 3 -6.49 -34.14 18.24
N ARG A 4 -7.50 -34.43 17.43
CA ARG A 4 -7.79 -33.68 16.20
C ARG A 4 -8.03 -32.21 16.53
N THR A 5 -7.47 -31.32 15.71
CA THR A 5 -7.59 -29.86 15.84
C THR A 5 -8.31 -29.29 14.62
N ARG A 6 -8.81 -28.06 14.72
CA ARG A 6 -9.36 -27.37 13.54
C ARG A 6 -8.22 -26.98 12.60
N LEU A 7 -8.43 -27.11 11.31
CA LEU A 7 -7.46 -26.78 10.26
C LEU A 7 -6.92 -25.35 10.41
N ASP A 8 -7.80 -24.37 10.68
CA ASP A 8 -7.39 -22.98 10.91
C ASP A 8 -6.40 -22.83 12.08
N ALA A 9 -6.65 -23.50 13.19
CA ALA A 9 -5.78 -23.51 14.36
C ALA A 9 -4.47 -24.26 14.09
N GLU A 10 -4.54 -25.35 13.32
CA GLU A 10 -3.37 -26.15 12.96
C GLU A 10 -2.42 -25.41 12.00
N LEU A 11 -2.97 -24.66 11.03
CA LEU A 11 -2.20 -23.80 10.14
C LEU A 11 -1.43 -22.73 10.93
N VAL A 12 -2.10 -22.08 11.90
CA VAL A 12 -1.45 -21.11 12.78
C VAL A 12 -0.38 -21.76 13.65
N ARG A 13 -0.68 -22.90 14.27
CA ARG A 13 0.25 -23.65 15.12
C ARG A 13 1.55 -24.04 14.38
N ARG A 14 1.45 -24.35 13.08
CA ARG A 14 2.59 -24.71 12.22
C ARG A 14 3.29 -23.51 11.59
N GLY A 15 2.86 -22.28 11.86
CA GLY A 15 3.42 -21.07 11.24
C GLY A 15 3.06 -20.90 9.77
N LEU A 16 2.08 -21.67 9.26
CA LEU A 16 1.59 -21.60 7.88
C LEU A 16 0.54 -20.50 7.67
N ALA A 17 0.08 -19.87 8.75
CA ALA A 17 -0.77 -18.69 8.77
C ALA A 17 -0.49 -17.88 10.04
N ARG A 18 -0.56 -16.55 9.97
CA ARG A 18 -0.32 -15.65 11.12
C ARG A 18 -1.54 -15.47 12.03
N SER A 19 -2.74 -15.74 11.53
CA SER A 19 -3.96 -15.75 12.35
C SER A 19 -4.97 -16.78 11.83
N ARG A 20 -5.99 -17.08 12.63
CA ARG A 20 -7.05 -18.02 12.22
C ARG A 20 -7.91 -17.42 11.11
N GLU A 21 -8.06 -16.10 11.08
CA GLU A 21 -8.73 -15.35 10.03
C GLU A 21 -7.95 -15.45 8.70
N GLN A 22 -6.62 -15.29 8.73
CA GLN A 22 -5.81 -15.50 7.53
C GLN A 22 -5.86 -16.98 7.09
N ALA A 23 -5.79 -17.92 8.04
CA ALA A 23 -5.93 -19.33 7.72
C ALA A 23 -7.27 -19.64 7.03
N ALA A 24 -8.37 -19.02 7.48
CA ALA A 24 -9.67 -19.16 6.84
C ALA A 24 -9.69 -18.56 5.43
N ALA A 25 -9.11 -17.37 5.24
CA ALA A 25 -8.98 -16.74 3.93
C ALA A 25 -8.15 -17.58 2.95
N LEU A 26 -7.07 -18.22 3.41
CA LEU A 26 -6.25 -19.13 2.60
C LEU A 26 -7.03 -20.37 2.17
N VAL A 27 -7.86 -20.93 3.07
CA VAL A 27 -8.72 -22.07 2.75
C VAL A 27 -9.81 -21.66 1.75
N GLU A 28 -10.43 -20.50 1.93
CA GLU A 28 -11.45 -19.96 1.02
C GLU A 28 -10.89 -19.66 -0.37
N ALA A 29 -9.65 -19.16 -0.44
CA ALA A 29 -8.91 -18.94 -1.67
C ALA A 29 -8.41 -20.24 -2.34
N GLY A 30 -8.68 -21.42 -1.77
CA GLY A 30 -8.22 -22.71 -2.30
C GLY A 30 -6.71 -22.92 -2.20
N ARG A 31 -6.02 -22.13 -1.37
CA ARG A 31 -4.56 -22.13 -1.23
C ARG A 31 -4.05 -23.13 -0.20
N VAL A 32 -4.91 -23.84 0.52
CA VAL A 32 -4.50 -24.85 1.50
C VAL A 32 -4.79 -26.23 0.95
N GLN A 33 -3.77 -27.09 0.91
CA GLN A 33 -3.90 -28.51 0.61
C GLN A 33 -3.75 -29.35 1.87
N LEU A 34 -4.70 -30.23 2.12
CA LEU A 34 -4.68 -31.26 3.14
C LEU A 34 -4.52 -32.61 2.43
N ARG A 35 -3.41 -33.31 2.68
CA ARG A 35 -3.10 -34.59 2.00
C ARG A 35 -3.11 -34.48 0.47
N GLY A 36 -2.58 -33.37 -0.05
CA GLY A 36 -2.52 -33.10 -1.50
C GLY A 36 -3.85 -32.70 -2.13
N VAL A 37 -4.93 -32.54 -1.35
CA VAL A 37 -6.25 -32.13 -1.84
C VAL A 37 -6.61 -30.75 -1.29
N PRO A 38 -7.16 -29.82 -2.10
CA PRO A 38 -7.59 -28.52 -1.61
C PRO A 38 -8.60 -28.64 -0.46
N ALA A 39 -8.26 -28.03 0.67
CA ALA A 39 -9.13 -27.91 1.82
C ALA A 39 -10.27 -26.93 1.50
N ARG A 40 -11.49 -27.27 1.94
CA ARG A 40 -12.70 -26.47 1.63
C ARG A 40 -13.33 -25.81 2.85
N LYS A 41 -12.91 -26.18 4.06
CA LYS A 41 -13.49 -25.69 5.32
C LYS A 41 -12.38 -25.45 6.34
N ALA A 42 -12.23 -24.21 6.77
CA ALA A 42 -11.26 -23.81 7.78
C ALA A 42 -11.49 -24.49 9.15
N ALA A 43 -12.75 -24.82 9.44
CA ALA A 43 -13.15 -25.53 10.65
C ALA A 43 -13.04 -27.06 10.55
N ALA A 44 -12.52 -27.60 9.44
CA ALA A 44 -12.37 -29.06 9.29
C ALA A 44 -11.46 -29.62 10.39
N MET A 45 -11.81 -30.78 10.94
CA MET A 45 -11.01 -31.47 11.95
C MET A 45 -9.90 -32.26 11.27
N VAL A 46 -8.64 -31.91 11.57
CA VAL A 46 -7.44 -32.53 11.00
C VAL A 46 -6.62 -33.22 12.07
N ASP A 47 -5.88 -34.26 11.68
CA ASP A 47 -4.88 -34.84 12.56
C ASP A 47 -3.63 -33.95 12.55
N PRO A 48 -2.99 -33.65 13.70
CA PRO A 48 -1.72 -32.94 13.73
C PRO A 48 -0.59 -33.60 12.93
N ALA A 49 -0.69 -34.88 12.60
CA ALA A 49 0.24 -35.57 11.70
C ALA A 49 -0.12 -35.41 10.20
N ASP A 50 -1.28 -34.86 9.87
CA ASP A 50 -1.69 -34.72 8.47
C ASP A 50 -0.76 -33.75 7.73
N PRO A 51 -0.29 -34.10 6.52
CA PRO A 51 0.49 -33.19 5.69
C PRO A 51 -0.40 -32.02 5.25
N LEU A 52 0.09 -30.81 5.52
CA LEU A 52 -0.51 -29.54 5.15
C LEU A 52 0.49 -28.78 4.28
N LEU A 53 0.00 -28.25 3.17
CA LEU A 53 0.76 -27.38 2.27
C LEU A 53 -0.07 -26.13 2.00
N VAL A 54 0.54 -24.95 2.08
CA VAL A 54 -0.07 -23.72 1.57
C VAL A 54 0.59 -23.38 0.24
N THR A 55 -0.20 -23.28 -0.82
CA THR A 55 0.26 -23.03 -2.18
C THR A 55 0.21 -21.55 -2.55
N GLY A 56 1.10 -21.13 -3.45
CA GLY A 56 1.33 -19.71 -3.79
C GLY A 56 2.50 -19.12 -2.98
N GLU A 57 2.78 -17.82 -3.18
CA GLU A 57 3.80 -17.10 -2.40
C GLU A 57 3.56 -17.26 -0.88
N ASP A 58 4.64 -17.35 -0.12
CA ASP A 58 4.64 -17.63 1.32
C ASP A 58 3.61 -16.73 2.06
N PRO A 59 2.67 -17.28 2.85
CA PRO A 59 1.71 -16.49 3.64
C PRO A 59 2.34 -15.48 4.60
N THR A 60 3.64 -15.62 4.90
CA THR A 60 4.45 -14.65 5.65
C THR A 60 5.00 -13.51 4.79
N THR A 61 5.03 -13.69 3.46
CA THR A 61 5.35 -12.64 2.49
C THR A 61 4.15 -11.76 2.17
N GLU A 62 2.93 -12.17 2.51
CA GLU A 62 1.73 -11.33 2.40
C GLU A 62 1.82 -10.15 3.40
N TYR A 63 1.61 -8.92 2.91
CA TYR A 63 1.60 -7.75 3.77
C TYR A 63 0.47 -7.82 4.80
N VAL A 64 0.58 -7.07 5.90
CA VAL A 64 -0.43 -7.10 6.96
C VAL A 64 -1.85 -6.73 6.50
N SER A 65 -1.99 -6.07 5.35
CA SER A 65 -3.26 -5.82 4.68
C SER A 65 -3.09 -5.68 3.17
N ARG A 66 -4.22 -5.70 2.43
CA ARG A 66 -4.26 -5.39 0.98
C ARG A 66 -3.62 -4.04 0.63
N GLY A 67 -3.61 -3.09 1.58
CA GLY A 67 -2.95 -1.80 1.40
C GLY A 67 -1.46 -1.96 1.09
N GLY A 68 -0.79 -2.95 1.69
CA GLY A 68 0.63 -3.17 1.43
C GLY A 68 0.95 -3.46 -0.04
N HIS A 69 0.13 -4.27 -0.71
CA HIS A 69 0.30 -4.53 -2.15
C HIS A 69 0.16 -3.27 -3.02
N LYS A 70 -0.65 -2.30 -2.57
CA LYS A 70 -0.82 -1.03 -3.29
C LYS A 70 0.46 -0.19 -3.24
N LEU A 71 1.01 0.02 -2.03
CA LEU A 71 2.26 0.79 -1.89
C LEU A 71 3.44 0.06 -2.51
N ALA A 72 3.54 -1.27 -2.36
CA ALA A 72 4.60 -2.05 -3.00
C ALA A 72 4.60 -1.88 -4.53
N GLY A 73 3.41 -1.92 -5.15
CA GLY A 73 3.25 -1.64 -6.59
C GLY A 73 3.69 -0.22 -6.96
N ALA A 74 3.31 0.77 -6.17
CA ALA A 74 3.69 2.17 -6.40
C ALA A 74 5.21 2.38 -6.28
N LEU A 75 5.85 1.84 -5.24
CA LEU A 75 7.30 1.93 -5.06
C LEU A 75 8.04 1.24 -6.21
N ALA A 76 7.59 0.07 -6.66
CA ALA A 76 8.16 -0.60 -7.82
C ALA A 76 8.02 0.23 -9.11
N ALA A 77 6.87 0.91 -9.29
CA ALA A 77 6.62 1.78 -10.45
C ALA A 77 7.55 3.00 -10.48
N PHE A 78 7.82 3.59 -9.31
CA PHE A 78 8.60 4.81 -9.18
C PHE A 78 10.10 4.56 -8.99
N ALA A 79 10.51 3.34 -8.66
CA ALA A 79 11.92 2.97 -8.46
C ALA A 79 12.81 3.29 -9.68
N PRO A 80 12.40 3.03 -10.95
CA PRO A 80 13.18 3.43 -12.12
C PRO A 80 13.41 4.95 -12.23
N GLY A 81 12.49 5.76 -11.69
CA GLY A 81 12.63 7.21 -11.62
C GLY A 81 13.50 7.70 -10.46
N GLY A 82 13.87 6.82 -9.52
CA GLY A 82 14.77 7.12 -8.40
C GLY A 82 14.10 7.16 -7.03
N LEU A 83 12.82 6.80 -6.89
CA LEU A 83 12.19 6.72 -5.56
C LEU A 83 12.73 5.51 -4.78
N GLY A 84 13.36 5.76 -3.63
CA GLY A 84 13.88 4.72 -2.73
C GLY A 84 13.39 4.87 -1.29
N VAL A 85 13.47 3.78 -0.51
CA VAL A 85 13.04 3.74 0.92
C VAL A 85 14.21 3.44 1.87
N THR A 86 15.22 2.72 1.41
CA THR A 86 16.33 2.23 2.25
C THR A 86 17.00 3.34 3.05
N GLY A 87 17.09 3.16 4.37
CA GLY A 87 17.76 4.09 5.29
C GLY A 87 16.96 5.37 5.58
N ARG A 88 15.77 5.54 4.99
CA ARG A 88 14.97 6.74 5.16
C ARG A 88 14.09 6.68 6.40
N ARG A 89 13.82 7.85 6.95
CA ARG A 89 12.74 8.08 7.89
C ARG A 89 11.46 8.34 7.12
N CYS A 90 10.41 7.58 7.41
CA CYS A 90 9.17 7.63 6.64
C CYS A 90 7.97 8.03 7.51
N LEU A 91 7.01 8.74 6.93
CA LEU A 91 5.68 8.98 7.50
C LEU A 91 4.65 8.11 6.76
N ASP A 92 3.92 7.28 7.51
CA ASP A 92 2.71 6.59 7.04
C ASP A 92 1.48 7.32 7.58
N ALA A 93 0.90 8.20 6.75
CA ALA A 93 -0.26 9.00 7.08
C ALA A 93 -1.56 8.24 6.75
N GLY A 94 -2.21 7.73 7.80
CA GLY A 94 -3.38 6.83 7.70
C GLY A 94 -2.99 5.35 7.81
N ALA A 95 -2.11 5.02 8.76
CA ALA A 95 -1.48 3.71 8.86
C ALA A 95 -2.48 2.54 9.01
N SER A 96 -3.64 2.78 9.62
CA SER A 96 -4.70 1.81 9.85
C SER A 96 -4.16 0.50 10.46
N THR A 97 -4.30 -0.62 9.76
CA THR A 97 -3.77 -1.93 10.18
C THR A 97 -2.25 -2.07 10.00
N GLY A 98 -1.61 -1.14 9.28
CA GLY A 98 -0.16 -1.04 9.08
C GLY A 98 0.35 -1.56 7.75
N GLY A 99 -0.50 -1.63 6.72
CA GLY A 99 -0.12 -2.18 5.41
C GLY A 99 1.06 -1.45 4.78
N PHE A 100 1.02 -0.11 4.78
CA PHE A 100 2.08 0.73 4.23
C PHE A 100 3.32 0.72 5.14
N THR A 101 3.12 0.83 6.46
CA THR A 101 4.19 0.65 7.46
C THR A 101 4.99 -0.64 7.23
N ASP A 102 4.33 -1.79 7.05
CA ASP A 102 4.98 -3.08 6.78
C ASP A 102 5.83 -3.04 5.50
N VAL A 103 5.29 -2.47 4.41
CA VAL A 103 6.04 -2.29 3.15
C VAL A 103 7.29 -1.46 3.37
N LEU A 104 7.19 -0.32 4.06
CA LEU A 104 8.31 0.57 4.30
C LEU A 104 9.41 -0.12 5.12
N LEU A 105 9.04 -0.85 6.17
CA LEU A 105 9.99 -1.60 7.01
C LEU A 105 10.72 -2.70 6.22
N ARG A 106 9.99 -3.43 5.36
CA ARG A 106 10.57 -4.47 4.49
C ARG A 106 11.44 -3.88 3.39
N ALA A 107 11.11 -2.69 2.89
CA ALA A 107 11.90 -1.93 1.93
C ALA A 107 13.10 -1.20 2.56
N GLY A 108 13.36 -1.42 3.86
CA GLY A 108 14.58 -0.96 4.53
C GLY A 108 14.50 0.43 5.15
N ALA A 109 13.29 0.95 5.43
CA ALA A 109 13.15 2.20 6.19
C ALA A 109 13.90 2.11 7.53
N ALA A 110 14.60 3.18 7.89
CA ALA A 110 15.30 3.30 9.16
C ALA A 110 14.32 3.52 10.32
N GLU A 111 13.24 4.27 10.06
CA GLU A 111 12.17 4.56 11.01
C GLU A 111 10.86 4.80 10.24
N VAL A 112 9.73 4.38 10.80
CA VAL A 112 8.39 4.69 10.28
C VAL A 112 7.55 5.34 11.37
N VAL A 113 7.13 6.59 11.12
CA VAL A 113 6.13 7.31 11.89
C VAL A 113 4.75 6.90 11.36
N ALA A 114 4.03 6.07 12.11
CA ALA A 114 2.70 5.58 11.76
C ALA A 114 1.63 6.45 12.43
N VAL A 115 0.92 7.27 11.65
CA VAL A 115 -0.13 8.17 12.13
C VAL A 115 -1.50 7.62 11.76
N ASP A 116 -2.42 7.56 12.72
CA ASP A 116 -3.83 7.26 12.46
C ASP A 116 -4.79 8.03 13.37
N VAL A 117 -5.99 8.31 12.87
CA VAL A 117 -7.08 8.93 13.64
C VAL A 117 -7.80 7.93 14.54
N GLY A 118 -7.72 6.64 14.21
CA GLY A 118 -8.22 5.52 15.00
C GLY A 118 -7.36 5.22 16.22
N TYR A 119 -7.78 4.21 16.96
CA TYR A 119 -7.08 3.70 18.13
C TYR A 119 -7.04 2.17 18.10
N GLY A 120 -5.88 1.59 18.42
CA GLY A 120 -5.66 0.16 18.51
C GLY A 120 -5.69 -0.58 17.17
N GLN A 121 -5.53 0.11 16.03
CA GLN A 121 -5.70 -0.52 14.71
C GLN A 121 -4.44 -1.20 14.18
N LEU A 122 -3.26 -0.62 14.47
CA LEU A 122 -1.99 -1.11 13.95
C LEU A 122 -1.70 -2.53 14.46
N ALA A 123 -1.31 -3.43 13.56
CA ALA A 123 -0.97 -4.81 13.90
C ALA A 123 0.08 -4.87 15.02
N TRP A 124 -0.13 -5.79 15.97
CA TRP A 124 0.70 -5.87 17.18
C TRP A 124 2.19 -6.07 16.87
N SER A 125 2.53 -6.84 15.83
CA SER A 125 3.92 -7.02 15.40
C SER A 125 4.58 -5.71 14.96
N LEU A 126 3.86 -4.86 14.23
CA LEU A 126 4.37 -3.56 13.77
C LEU A 126 4.45 -2.57 14.91
N ARG A 127 3.46 -2.55 15.81
CA ARG A 127 3.48 -1.67 16.99
C ARG A 127 4.69 -1.89 17.88
N ASN A 128 5.18 -3.13 17.96
CA ASN A 128 6.33 -3.49 18.80
C ASN A 128 7.66 -3.52 18.03
N ASP A 129 7.67 -3.17 16.73
CA ASP A 129 8.93 -2.99 16.00
C ASP A 129 9.60 -1.71 16.48
N VAL A 130 10.88 -1.79 16.86
CA VAL A 130 11.65 -0.67 17.41
C VAL A 130 11.83 0.49 16.43
N ARG A 131 11.62 0.25 15.12
CA ARG A 131 11.68 1.26 14.07
C ARG A 131 10.35 1.99 13.90
N VAL A 132 9.27 1.58 14.57
CA VAL A 132 7.94 2.15 14.39
C VAL A 132 7.58 3.07 15.56
N ARG A 133 7.17 4.30 15.22
CA ARG A 133 6.61 5.26 16.19
C ARG A 133 5.15 5.50 15.89
N VAL A 134 4.30 5.18 16.86
CA VAL A 134 2.84 5.16 16.68
C VAL A 134 2.20 6.43 17.24
N PHE A 135 1.45 7.14 16.39
CA PHE A 135 0.69 8.34 16.73
C PHE A 135 -0.80 8.09 16.44
N GLU A 136 -1.52 7.62 17.47
CA GLU A 136 -2.96 7.34 17.37
C GLU A 136 -3.80 8.53 17.77
N ARG A 137 -5.09 8.51 17.41
CA ARG A 137 -6.03 9.61 17.62
C ARG A 137 -5.49 10.96 17.11
N THR A 138 -4.64 10.93 16.10
CA THR A 138 -3.94 12.09 15.58
C THR A 138 -4.46 12.40 14.19
N ASN A 139 -4.94 13.61 13.98
CA ASN A 139 -5.44 14.04 12.68
C ASN A 139 -4.27 14.49 11.80
N VAL A 140 -4.13 13.90 10.62
CA VAL A 140 -3.06 14.24 9.67
C VAL A 140 -3.05 15.73 9.28
N ARG A 141 -4.19 16.41 9.33
CA ARG A 141 -4.32 17.85 9.04
C ARG A 141 -3.61 18.74 10.06
N THR A 142 -3.37 18.24 11.27
CA THR A 142 -2.76 18.99 12.36
C THR A 142 -1.32 18.57 12.61
N LEU A 143 -0.75 17.71 11.75
CA LEU A 143 0.63 17.31 11.87
C LEU A 143 1.56 18.49 11.60
N THR A 144 2.59 18.58 12.43
CA THR A 144 3.78 19.40 12.19
C THR A 144 5.01 18.52 12.44
N PRO A 145 6.19 18.91 11.94
CA PRO A 145 7.44 18.20 12.25
C PRO A 145 7.62 17.99 13.75
N GLU A 146 7.27 18.97 14.58
CA GLU A 146 7.42 18.88 16.04
C GLU A 146 6.53 17.80 16.65
N VAL A 147 5.30 17.63 16.14
CA VAL A 147 4.38 16.58 16.61
C VAL A 147 4.94 15.19 16.36
N ILE A 148 5.67 15.00 15.26
CA ILE A 148 6.25 13.71 14.86
C ILE A 148 7.76 13.63 15.16
N ASP A 149 8.29 14.52 15.99
CA ASP A 149 9.71 14.60 16.38
C ASP A 149 10.71 14.71 15.21
N GLY A 150 10.40 15.58 14.25
CA GLY A 150 11.26 15.95 13.14
C GLY A 150 10.62 15.71 11.78
N ALA A 151 11.20 16.30 10.74
CA ALA A 151 10.77 16.03 9.38
C ALA A 151 11.12 14.59 8.95
N VAL A 152 10.39 14.07 7.97
CA VAL A 152 10.66 12.77 7.35
C VAL A 152 11.23 12.94 5.94
N ASP A 153 11.93 11.92 5.46
CA ASP A 153 12.45 11.92 4.09
C ASP A 153 11.37 11.50 3.09
N LEU A 154 10.50 10.55 3.44
CA LEU A 154 9.43 10.04 2.58
C LEU A 154 8.08 10.05 3.31
N THR A 155 7.06 10.66 2.71
CA THR A 155 5.68 10.56 3.20
C THR A 155 4.85 9.70 2.25
N VAL A 156 4.18 8.68 2.80
CA VAL A 156 3.15 7.90 2.12
C VAL A 156 1.79 8.15 2.75
N ALA A 157 0.72 8.09 1.97
CA ALA A 157 -0.63 8.31 2.51
C ALA A 157 -1.70 7.45 1.82
N ASP A 158 -2.52 6.77 2.64
CA ASP A 158 -3.73 6.05 2.24
C ASP A 158 -4.93 6.54 3.06
N LEU A 159 -5.46 7.71 2.70
CA LEU A 159 -6.52 8.37 3.45
C LEU A 159 -7.89 8.09 2.84
N SER A 160 -8.92 7.96 3.69
CA SER A 160 -10.31 7.79 3.25
C SER A 160 -11.18 8.90 3.81
N PHE A 161 -12.26 9.24 3.11
CA PHE A 161 -13.23 10.26 3.52
C PHE A 161 -12.68 11.69 3.66
N ILE A 162 -11.51 11.95 3.08
CA ILE A 162 -10.87 13.26 3.03
C ILE A 162 -10.17 13.45 1.69
N SER A 163 -10.24 14.66 1.15
CA SER A 163 -9.49 15.05 -0.05
C SER A 163 -8.01 15.29 0.31
N LEU A 164 -7.09 14.82 -0.53
CA LEU A 164 -5.65 15.06 -0.37
C LEU A 164 -5.33 16.56 -0.34
N ARG A 165 -6.10 17.39 -1.05
CA ARG A 165 -5.94 18.86 -1.06
C ARG A 165 -6.02 19.49 0.33
N LEU A 166 -6.78 18.89 1.25
CA LEU A 166 -6.95 19.38 2.63
C LEU A 166 -5.82 18.95 3.58
N VAL A 167 -5.04 17.94 3.21
CA VAL A 167 -3.95 17.40 4.05
C VAL A 167 -2.56 17.68 3.48
N LEU A 168 -2.48 17.95 2.17
CA LEU A 168 -1.23 18.24 1.45
C LEU A 168 -0.34 19.28 2.17
N PRO A 169 -0.85 20.41 2.70
CA PRO A 169 -0.02 21.37 3.42
C PRO A 169 0.69 20.77 4.64
N ALA A 170 -0.01 19.94 5.42
CA ALA A 170 0.55 19.29 6.61
C ALA A 170 1.56 18.20 6.22
N LEU A 171 1.23 17.37 5.22
CA LEU A 171 2.12 16.32 4.73
C LEU A 171 3.41 16.90 4.11
N ALA A 172 3.28 17.95 3.29
CA ALA A 172 4.42 18.66 2.72
C ALA A 172 5.25 19.37 3.80
N GLY A 173 4.61 19.92 4.84
CA GLY A 173 5.29 20.55 5.98
C GLY A 173 6.07 19.57 6.85
N CYS A 174 5.61 18.31 6.94
CA CYS A 174 6.30 17.23 7.66
C CYS A 174 7.41 16.56 6.84
N THR A 175 7.47 16.82 5.53
CA THR A 175 8.47 16.23 4.63
C THR A 175 9.60 17.21 4.39
N ARG A 176 10.85 16.73 4.37
CA ARG A 176 12.00 17.58 4.08
C ARG A 176 11.89 18.21 2.69
N PRO A 177 12.52 19.38 2.44
CA PRO A 177 12.50 20.01 1.11
C PRO A 177 13.04 19.13 -0.02
N ASP A 178 14.01 18.26 0.28
CA ASP A 178 14.61 17.26 -0.61
C ASP A 178 13.93 15.88 -0.52
N GLY A 179 12.82 15.79 0.22
CA GLY A 179 12.06 14.56 0.42
C GLY A 179 10.98 14.30 -0.64
N ASP A 180 10.38 13.12 -0.54
CA ASP A 180 9.38 12.63 -1.48
C ASP A 180 8.02 12.44 -0.81
N LEU A 181 6.95 12.64 -1.57
CA LEU A 181 5.58 12.29 -1.21
C LEU A 181 5.10 11.21 -2.19
N ALA A 182 4.65 10.05 -1.72
CA ALA A 182 3.95 9.05 -2.54
C ALA A 182 2.52 8.88 -2.01
N LEU A 183 1.58 9.63 -2.58
CA LEU A 183 0.24 9.81 -2.03
C LEU A 183 -0.80 9.09 -2.89
N MET A 184 -1.72 8.37 -2.24
CA MET A 184 -2.79 7.69 -2.97
C MET A 184 -3.99 8.62 -3.19
N VAL A 185 -4.20 9.00 -4.45
CA VAL A 185 -5.39 9.68 -4.95
C VAL A 185 -6.53 8.69 -5.09
N LYS A 186 -7.66 9.00 -4.43
CA LYS A 186 -8.90 8.24 -4.50
C LYS A 186 -9.99 9.09 -5.13
N PRO A 187 -10.27 8.97 -6.45
CA PRO A 187 -11.17 9.87 -7.15
C PRO A 187 -12.52 10.09 -6.44
N GLN A 188 -13.08 9.06 -5.81
CA GLN A 188 -14.34 9.13 -5.05
C GLN A 188 -14.34 10.10 -3.85
N PHE A 189 -13.17 10.53 -3.38
CA PHE A 189 -13.01 11.52 -2.31
C PHE A 189 -12.54 12.89 -2.82
N GLU A 190 -12.24 13.01 -4.11
CA GLU A 190 -11.71 14.23 -4.73
C GLU A 190 -12.76 14.96 -5.58
N VAL A 191 -13.55 14.24 -6.37
CA VAL A 191 -14.39 14.83 -7.44
C VAL A 191 -15.70 15.49 -6.98
N GLY A 192 -15.99 15.51 -5.68
CA GLY A 192 -17.28 16.02 -5.16
C GLY A 192 -18.41 14.98 -5.17
N LYS A 193 -19.36 15.08 -4.22
CA LYS A 193 -20.35 14.02 -3.94
C LYS A 193 -21.33 13.80 -5.11
N GLU A 194 -21.66 14.86 -5.82
CA GLU A 194 -22.59 14.89 -6.96
C GLU A 194 -22.04 14.19 -8.20
N ARG A 195 -20.73 13.99 -8.28
CA ARG A 195 -20.04 13.33 -9.41
C ARG A 195 -19.65 11.89 -9.11
N VAL A 196 -19.98 11.40 -7.91
CA VAL A 196 -19.79 9.99 -7.54
C VAL A 196 -21.02 9.19 -7.94
N GLY A 197 -20.82 8.21 -8.82
CA GLY A 197 -21.90 7.36 -9.32
C GLY A 197 -22.44 6.35 -8.29
N ALA A 198 -23.45 5.59 -8.71
CA ALA A 198 -24.06 4.54 -7.89
C ALA A 198 -23.00 3.58 -7.31
N GLY A 199 -23.16 3.27 -6.02
CA GLY A 199 -22.23 2.44 -5.25
C GLY A 199 -21.00 3.17 -4.72
N GLY A 200 -20.91 4.50 -4.86
CA GLY A 200 -19.74 5.26 -4.42
C GLY A 200 -18.55 5.14 -5.39
N VAL A 201 -18.81 4.86 -6.67
CA VAL A 201 -17.77 4.51 -7.66
C VAL A 201 -17.67 5.54 -8.77
N VAL A 202 -16.44 6.02 -9.02
CA VAL A 202 -16.10 6.92 -10.13
C VAL A 202 -15.66 6.11 -11.34
N ARG A 203 -16.59 5.93 -12.29
CA ARG A 203 -16.38 5.11 -13.49
C ARG A 203 -15.78 5.89 -14.66
N ASP A 204 -16.09 7.16 -14.76
CA ASP A 204 -15.63 8.03 -15.84
C ASP A 204 -14.11 8.28 -15.75
N PRO A 205 -13.32 7.87 -16.76
CA PRO A 205 -11.88 8.13 -16.80
C PRO A 205 -11.53 9.62 -16.76
N ALA A 206 -12.36 10.50 -17.33
CA ALA A 206 -12.11 11.94 -17.31
C ALA A 206 -12.16 12.48 -15.88
N LEU A 207 -13.15 12.04 -15.08
CA LEU A 207 -13.26 12.38 -13.66
C LEU A 207 -12.07 11.85 -12.84
N ARG A 208 -11.59 10.64 -13.17
CA ARG A 208 -10.41 10.09 -12.49
C ARG A 208 -9.14 10.89 -12.81
N ALA A 209 -8.96 11.31 -14.06
CA ALA A 209 -7.84 12.16 -14.46
C ALA A 209 -7.92 13.55 -13.84
N GLU A 210 -9.11 14.14 -13.79
CA GLU A 210 -9.37 15.41 -13.10
C GLU A 210 -8.99 15.32 -11.62
N ALA A 211 -9.38 14.27 -10.91
CA ALA A 211 -9.00 14.07 -9.50
C ALA A 211 -7.48 14.09 -9.29
N VAL A 212 -6.72 13.41 -10.16
CA VAL A 212 -5.25 13.39 -10.08
C VAL A 212 -4.66 14.78 -10.37
N LEU A 213 -5.18 15.46 -11.40
CA LEU A 213 -4.72 16.79 -11.80
C LEU A 213 -5.04 17.87 -10.76
N ASP A 214 -6.18 17.77 -10.09
CA ASP A 214 -6.57 18.68 -9.01
C ASP A 214 -5.64 18.54 -7.81
N VAL A 215 -5.27 17.30 -7.45
CA VAL A 215 -4.28 17.03 -6.39
C VAL A 215 -2.91 17.55 -6.80
N ALA A 216 -2.47 17.31 -8.04
CA ALA A 216 -1.19 17.82 -8.54
C ALA A 216 -1.16 19.36 -8.60
N THR A 217 -2.27 20.01 -8.95
CA THR A 217 -2.41 21.47 -8.95
C THR A 217 -2.32 22.04 -7.54
N ALA A 218 -2.98 21.40 -6.57
CA ALA A 218 -2.86 21.78 -5.17
C ALA A 218 -1.44 21.59 -4.63
N ALA A 219 -0.74 20.52 -5.05
CA ALA A 219 0.66 20.30 -4.71
C ALA A 219 1.58 21.38 -5.32
N ALA A 220 1.33 21.79 -6.57
CA ALA A 220 2.10 22.85 -7.24
C ALA A 220 2.02 24.19 -6.50
N GLN A 221 0.87 24.52 -5.89
CA GLN A 221 0.72 25.71 -5.03
C GLN A 221 1.62 25.68 -3.78
N LEU A 222 2.09 24.50 -3.38
CA LEU A 222 3.02 24.28 -2.26
C LEU A 222 4.48 24.13 -2.73
N GLY A 223 4.74 24.34 -4.02
CA GLY A 223 6.05 24.17 -4.64
C GLY A 223 6.48 22.72 -4.82
N LEU A 224 5.52 21.80 -5.01
CA LEU A 224 5.78 20.40 -5.34
C LEU A 224 5.39 20.12 -6.80
N GLY A 225 6.31 19.55 -7.57
CA GLY A 225 6.03 19.02 -8.90
C GLY A 225 5.53 17.57 -8.85
N LEU A 226 5.05 17.08 -10.00
CA LEU A 226 4.63 15.69 -10.19
C LEU A 226 5.75 14.93 -10.92
N ALA A 227 6.50 14.11 -10.18
CA ALA A 227 7.58 13.30 -10.74
C ALA A 227 7.03 12.15 -11.58
N ASP A 228 6.03 11.44 -11.08
CA ASP A 228 5.32 10.40 -11.83
C ASP A 228 3.94 10.09 -11.23
N VAL A 229 3.14 9.33 -11.97
CA VAL A 229 1.81 8.84 -11.58
C VAL A 229 1.66 7.37 -11.98
N ALA A 230 1.07 6.58 -11.08
CA ALA A 230 0.81 5.17 -11.33
C ALA A 230 -0.62 4.80 -10.89
N ALA A 231 -1.28 3.86 -11.57
CA ALA A 231 -2.50 3.28 -11.03
C ALA A 231 -2.19 2.38 -9.82
N SER A 232 -3.12 2.20 -8.88
CA SER A 232 -2.97 1.15 -7.87
C SER A 232 -3.20 -0.21 -8.55
N PRO A 233 -2.35 -1.24 -8.29
CA PRO A 233 -2.52 -2.57 -8.88
C PRO A 233 -3.81 -3.27 -8.40
N LEU A 234 -4.35 -2.84 -7.25
CA LEU A 234 -5.59 -3.34 -6.69
C LEU A 234 -6.64 -2.21 -6.62
N PRO A 235 -7.90 -2.48 -7.01
CA PRO A 235 -8.97 -1.51 -6.81
C PRO A 235 -9.32 -1.35 -5.32
N GLY A 236 -9.96 -0.24 -4.99
CA GLY A 236 -10.58 -0.03 -3.69
C GLY A 236 -11.71 -1.06 -3.41
N PRO A 237 -12.18 -1.20 -2.16
CA PRO A 237 -13.15 -2.23 -1.77
C PRO A 237 -14.44 -2.26 -2.61
N SER A 238 -14.91 -1.08 -3.04
CA SER A 238 -16.11 -0.92 -3.89
C SER A 238 -15.82 -0.96 -5.40
N GLY A 239 -14.57 -1.25 -5.81
CA GLY A 239 -14.16 -1.30 -7.21
C GLY A 239 -13.65 0.04 -7.79
N ASN A 240 -13.39 1.05 -6.97
CA ASN A 240 -12.77 2.29 -7.46
C ASN A 240 -11.33 2.02 -7.92
N VAL A 241 -10.98 2.55 -9.09
CA VAL A 241 -9.57 2.63 -9.51
C VAL A 241 -8.94 3.82 -8.77
N GLU A 242 -7.84 3.55 -8.10
CA GLU A 242 -7.09 4.51 -7.28
C GLU A 242 -5.71 4.72 -7.93
N PHE A 243 -5.04 5.83 -7.62
CA PHE A 243 -3.77 6.20 -8.24
C PHE A 243 -2.78 6.66 -7.19
N PHE A 244 -1.49 6.42 -7.40
CA PHE A 244 -0.44 7.08 -6.65
C PHE A 244 0.14 8.23 -7.45
N VAL A 245 0.38 9.35 -6.77
CA VAL A 245 1.20 10.45 -7.27
C VAL A 245 2.50 10.49 -6.49
N TRP A 246 3.61 10.57 -7.22
CA TRP A 246 4.91 10.86 -6.64
C TRP A 246 5.23 12.35 -6.81
N LEU A 247 5.35 13.06 -5.70
CA LEU A 247 5.58 14.49 -5.67
C LEU A 247 6.92 14.80 -4.99
N ARG A 248 7.65 15.80 -5.52
CA ARG A 248 8.88 16.35 -4.93
C ARG A 248 9.15 17.75 -5.48
N ARG A 249 9.99 18.55 -4.82
CA ARG A 249 10.16 19.98 -5.14
C ARG A 249 10.90 20.27 -6.45
N ASP A 250 11.77 19.36 -6.87
CA ASP A 250 12.57 19.45 -8.09
C ASP A 250 11.88 18.82 -9.32
N ALA A 251 10.71 18.21 -9.15
CA ALA A 251 9.92 17.67 -10.24
C ALA A 251 9.25 18.77 -11.08
N PRO A 252 8.97 18.50 -12.36
CA PRO A 252 8.23 19.43 -13.21
C PRO A 252 6.76 19.55 -12.78
N ALA A 253 6.07 20.54 -13.34
CA ALA A 253 4.61 20.59 -13.27
C ALA A 253 4.00 19.33 -13.92
N ALA A 254 2.80 18.94 -13.47
CA ALA A 254 2.11 17.78 -14.02
C ALA A 254 1.83 17.94 -15.52
N ASP A 255 2.15 16.90 -16.30
CA ASP A 255 1.74 16.77 -17.69
C ASP A 255 0.33 16.15 -17.77
N PRO A 256 -0.71 16.91 -18.19
CA PRO A 256 -2.06 16.40 -18.29
C PRO A 256 -2.24 15.25 -19.29
N GLU A 257 -1.44 15.18 -20.35
CA GLU A 257 -1.54 14.10 -21.32
C GLU A 257 -1.02 12.78 -20.73
N ARG A 258 0.14 12.84 -20.06
CA ARG A 258 0.69 11.69 -19.32
C ARG A 258 -0.29 11.19 -18.25
N VAL A 259 -0.90 12.08 -17.47
CA VAL A 259 -1.89 11.70 -16.44
C VAL A 259 -3.09 10.99 -17.07
N ARG A 260 -3.65 11.55 -18.15
CA ARG A 260 -4.79 10.92 -18.85
C ARG A 260 -4.40 9.56 -19.42
N ALA A 261 -3.20 9.40 -19.97
CA ALA A 261 -2.72 8.13 -20.48
C ALA A 261 -2.64 7.05 -19.40
N VAL A 262 -2.06 7.37 -18.23
CA VAL A 262 -1.99 6.44 -17.09
C VAL A 262 -3.40 6.09 -16.57
N VAL A 263 -4.30 7.08 -16.49
CA VAL A 263 -5.68 6.86 -16.05
C VAL A 263 -6.48 6.00 -17.02
N ALA A 264 -6.24 6.14 -18.33
CA ALA A 264 -6.85 5.31 -19.35
C ALA A 264 -6.34 3.87 -19.32
N ALA A 265 -5.03 3.68 -19.10
CA ALA A 265 -4.41 2.36 -18.97
C ALA A 265 -4.90 1.60 -17.71
N GLY A 266 -5.11 2.32 -16.61
CA GLY A 266 -5.60 1.74 -15.36
C GLY A 266 -4.65 0.70 -14.75
N PRO A 267 -5.15 -0.21 -13.88
CA PRO A 267 -4.32 -1.18 -13.16
C PRO A 267 -3.62 -2.24 -14.04
N GLN A 268 -4.01 -2.38 -15.32
CA GLN A 268 -3.42 -3.37 -16.24
C GLN A 268 -2.17 -2.86 -16.96
N GLY A 269 -1.80 -1.58 -16.78
CA GLY A 269 -0.58 -1.02 -17.35
C GLY A 269 0.71 -1.40 -16.61
N PHE A 270 0.63 -2.22 -15.55
CA PHE A 270 1.81 -2.71 -14.83
C PHE A 270 2.33 -3.99 -15.47
N PRO A 271 3.64 -4.13 -15.72
CA PRO A 271 4.22 -5.44 -15.82
C PRO A 271 3.97 -6.17 -14.49
N SER A 272 3.47 -7.40 -14.57
CA SER A 272 3.37 -8.30 -13.43
C SER A 272 4.77 -8.45 -12.80
N PRO A 273 4.90 -8.59 -11.47
CA PRO A 273 6.19 -8.92 -10.83
C PRO A 273 6.85 -10.19 -11.35
N ALA A 274 6.12 -11.00 -12.13
CA ALA A 274 6.58 -12.24 -12.74
C ALA A 274 7.42 -12.07 -14.02
N GLU A 275 7.62 -10.86 -14.54
CA GLU A 275 8.42 -10.62 -15.75
C GLU A 275 9.58 -9.68 -15.45
N ALA A 276 10.56 -10.17 -14.67
CA ALA A 276 11.91 -9.63 -14.75
C ALA A 276 12.48 -10.04 -16.12
N PRO A 277 13.07 -9.11 -16.90
CA PRO A 277 13.71 -9.47 -18.16
C PRO A 277 14.90 -10.39 -17.85
N ASP A 278 14.91 -11.53 -18.54
CA ASP A 278 16.00 -12.49 -18.55
C ASP A 278 17.32 -11.74 -18.79
N SER A 279 18.25 -11.90 -17.86
CA SER A 279 19.54 -11.23 -17.90
C SER A 279 20.22 -11.49 -19.25
N ALA A 280 20.51 -10.40 -19.97
CA ALA A 280 21.27 -10.43 -21.20
C ALA A 280 22.56 -11.25 -20.99
N SER A 281 22.68 -12.33 -21.77
CA SER A 281 23.93 -13.04 -21.98
C SER A 281 24.92 -12.09 -22.66
N GLU A 282 25.87 -11.55 -21.90
CA GLU A 282 27.06 -10.90 -22.44
C GLU A 282 27.90 -11.94 -23.18
N GLU A 283 27.90 -11.84 -24.51
CA GLU A 283 28.93 -12.44 -25.36
C GLU A 283 30.27 -11.76 -25.02
N VAL A 284 31.21 -12.54 -24.50
CA VAL A 284 32.62 -12.15 -24.38
C VAL A 284 33.28 -12.33 -25.75
N PRO A 285 33.84 -11.29 -26.39
CA PRO A 285 34.60 -11.47 -27.60
C PRO A 285 36.01 -11.98 -27.26
N GLY A 286 36.39 -13.09 -27.90
CA GLY A 286 37.78 -13.54 -28.06
C GLY A 286 38.38 -13.04 -29.37
#